data_AF-A0AAV9BI51-F1
#
_entry.id   AF-A0AAV9BI51-F1
#
_cell.length_a   1.000
_cell.length_b   1.000
_cell.length_c   1.000
_cell.angle_alpha   90.00
_cell.angle_beta   90.00
_cell.angle_gamma   90.00
#
_symmetry.space_group_name_H-M   'P 1'
#
loop_
_entity.id
_entity.type
_entity.pdbx_description
1 polymer ?
#
loop_
_entity_poly.entity_id
_entity_poly.type
_entity_poly.pdbx_seq_one_letter_code
_entity_poly.pdbx_strand_id
1 'polypeptide(L)'
;MSGIFGVACTTAFGQNLNLPQALSNTRMDGIGALYREGTAALLNAMVSRSFPFTTQQVRDAFTSAIVSDHAAAKQAKLFRQANEGH
;
A
#
# COMPACT_ATOMS: atom_id res chain seq x y z
N MET A 1 -15.69 16.06 -4.82
CA MET A 1 -14.26 16.37 -4.65
C MET A 1 -13.50 15.06 -4.60
N SER A 2 -13.15 14.51 -5.77
CA SER A 2 -12.47 13.21 -5.90
C SER A 2 -11.27 13.46 -6.79
N GLY A 3 -10.06 13.55 -6.23
CA GLY A 3 -8.93 13.94 -7.09
C GLY A 3 -7.53 13.81 -6.52
N ILE A 4 -7.35 13.90 -5.19
CA ILE A 4 -5.99 13.83 -4.62
C ILE A 4 -5.61 12.37 -4.30
N PHE A 5 -6.57 11.55 -3.87
CA PHE A 5 -6.34 10.12 -3.60
C PHE A 5 -6.00 9.31 -4.87
N GLY A 6 -6.63 9.62 -6.00
CA GLY A 6 -6.39 8.89 -7.26
C GLY A 6 -4.99 9.14 -7.84
N VAL A 7 -4.54 10.41 -7.81
CA VAL A 7 -3.25 10.81 -8.40
C VAL A 7 -2.08 10.26 -7.59
N ALA A 8 -2.14 10.28 -6.26
CA ALA A 8 -1.08 9.74 -5.42
C ALA A 8 -0.89 8.23 -5.65
N CYS A 9 -1.98 7.48 -5.78
CA CYS A 9 -1.95 6.05 -6.15
C CYS A 9 -1.30 5.81 -7.51
N THR A 10 -1.61 6.63 -8.54
CA THR A 10 -1.02 6.47 -9.88
C THR A 10 0.47 6.83 -9.93
N THR A 11 0.90 7.83 -9.14
CA THR A 11 2.31 8.25 -9.09
C THR A 11 3.17 7.29 -8.28
N ALA A 12 2.62 6.71 -7.22
CA ALA A 12 3.39 5.88 -6.31
C ALA A 12 3.55 4.43 -6.82
N PHE A 13 2.62 3.93 -7.64
CA PHE A 13 2.62 2.56 -8.16
C PHE A 13 2.75 2.45 -9.69
N GLY A 14 2.74 3.56 -10.42
CA GLY A 14 2.95 3.58 -11.87
C GLY A 14 1.78 3.01 -12.68
N GLN A 15 1.68 3.43 -13.95
CA GLN A 15 0.58 3.13 -14.88
C GLN A 15 0.37 1.64 -15.20
N ASN A 16 1.23 0.74 -14.71
CA ASN A 16 1.18 -0.70 -15.01
C ASN A 16 0.64 -1.57 -13.86
N LEU A 17 0.27 -0.98 -12.73
CA LEU A 17 -0.42 -1.71 -11.69
C LEU A 17 -1.92 -1.41 -11.79
N ASN A 18 -2.71 -2.49 -11.89
CA ASN A 18 -4.17 -2.52 -11.91
C ASN A 18 -4.81 -1.94 -10.61
N LEU A 19 -4.21 -0.91 -10.00
CA LEU A 19 -4.62 -0.26 -8.77
C LEU A 19 -6.08 0.23 -8.78
N PRO A 20 -6.60 0.87 -9.85
CA PRO A 20 -8.00 1.23 -9.90
C PRO A 20 -8.90 -0.01 -9.86
N GLN A 21 -8.48 -1.09 -10.53
CA GLN A 21 -9.18 -2.37 -10.56
C GLN A 21 -9.07 -3.14 -9.23
N ALA A 22 -7.97 -2.97 -8.50
CA ALA A 22 -7.73 -3.52 -7.16
C ALA A 22 -8.46 -2.74 -6.07
N LEU A 23 -8.54 -1.41 -6.17
CA LEU A 23 -9.33 -0.53 -5.30
C LEU A 23 -10.83 -0.72 -5.49
N SER A 24 -11.27 -0.94 -6.74
CA SER A 24 -12.66 -1.29 -7.04
C SER A 24 -12.99 -2.74 -6.63
N ASN A 25 -11.98 -3.55 -6.27
CA ASN A 25 -12.16 -4.89 -5.75
C ASN A 25 -12.33 -4.82 -4.23
N THR A 26 -13.55 -5.05 -3.74
CA THR A 26 -13.87 -5.13 -2.30
C THR A 26 -13.36 -6.42 -1.65
N ARG A 27 -12.24 -6.98 -2.13
CA ARG A 27 -11.63 -8.19 -1.55
C ARG A 27 -11.24 -7.89 -0.10
N MET A 28 -11.82 -8.65 0.82
CA MET A 28 -11.43 -8.66 2.24
C MET A 28 -10.26 -9.62 2.51
N ASP A 29 -9.72 -10.24 1.47
CA ASP A 29 -8.55 -11.13 1.54
C ASP A 29 -7.25 -10.34 1.82
N GLY A 30 -6.19 -11.06 2.19
CA GLY A 30 -4.85 -10.53 2.45
C GLY A 30 -4.30 -9.60 1.38
N ILE A 31 -4.57 -9.88 0.10
CA ILE A 31 -4.22 -8.98 -1.01
C ILE A 31 -4.92 -7.62 -0.88
N GLY A 32 -6.22 -7.61 -0.59
CA GLY A 32 -6.98 -6.38 -0.40
C GLY A 32 -6.51 -5.59 0.83
N ALA A 33 -6.13 -6.29 1.90
CA ALA A 33 -5.51 -5.67 3.07
C ALA A 33 -4.15 -5.04 2.72
N LEU A 34 -3.31 -5.73 1.93
CA LEU A 34 -2.01 -5.22 1.49
C LEU A 34 -2.15 -3.94 0.66
N TYR A 35 -3.14 -3.88 -0.24
CA TYR A 35 -3.42 -2.67 -1.01
C TYR A 35 -3.75 -1.47 -0.12
N ARG A 36 -4.65 -1.64 0.86
CA ARG A 36 -5.06 -0.55 1.76
C ARG A 36 -3.91 -0.07 2.62
N GLU A 37 -3.30 -0.99 3.36
CA GLU A 37 -2.25 -0.65 4.33
C GLU A 37 -0.95 -0.24 3.65
N GLY A 38 -0.60 -0.87 2.51
CA GLY A 38 0.55 -0.52 1.71
C GLY A 38 0.44 0.85 1.05
N THR A 39 -0.77 1.25 0.61
CA THR A 39 -1.01 2.60 0.09
C THR A 39 -0.84 3.65 1.20
N ALA A 40 -1.43 3.41 2.37
CA ALA A 40 -1.28 4.29 3.52
C ALA A 40 0.20 4.40 3.96
N ALA A 41 0.91 3.28 4.02
CA ALA A 41 2.33 3.24 4.36
C ALA A 41 3.18 4.02 3.36
N LEU A 42 2.85 3.93 2.07
CA LEU A 42 3.59 4.64 1.02
C LEU A 42 3.39 6.16 1.13
N LEU A 43 2.16 6.60 1.41
CA LEU A 43 1.85 8.01 1.65
C LEU A 43 2.59 8.52 2.89
N ASN A 44 2.49 7.80 4.02
CA ASN A 44 3.17 8.15 5.27
C ASN A 44 4.69 8.25 5.07
N ALA A 45 5.28 7.30 4.34
CA ALA A 45 6.70 7.29 3.98
C ALA A 45 7.12 8.49 3.12
N MET A 46 6.23 9.03 2.28
CA MET A 46 6.51 10.18 1.41
C MET A 46 6.43 11.50 2.15
N VAL A 47 5.47 11.63 3.09
CA VAL A 47 5.18 12.91 3.75
C VAL A 47 5.90 13.08 5.08
N SER A 48 6.30 11.98 5.72
CA SER A 48 6.85 12.03 7.07
C SER A 48 8.16 11.27 7.21
N ARG A 49 9.17 11.99 7.70
CA ARG A 49 10.52 11.44 7.93
C ARG A 49 10.60 10.52 9.14
N SER A 50 9.58 10.52 10.00
CA SER A 50 9.51 9.63 11.17
C SER A 50 8.78 8.32 10.87
N PHE A 51 8.28 8.11 9.65
CA PHE A 51 7.66 6.85 9.27
C PHE A 51 8.74 5.74 9.25
N PRO A 52 8.46 4.54 9.79
CA PRO A 52 9.47 3.48 9.94
C PRO A 52 9.93 2.86 8.62
N PHE A 53 9.25 3.13 7.50
CA PHE A 53 9.65 2.64 6.18
C PHE A 53 9.96 3.80 5.23
N THR A 54 10.92 3.59 4.32
CA THR A 54 11.11 4.50 3.19
C THR A 54 10.15 4.18 2.05
N THR A 55 9.90 5.14 1.15
CA THR A 55 9.08 4.93 -0.05
C THR A 55 9.59 3.78 -0.94
N GLN A 56 10.89 3.48 -0.92
CA GLN A 56 11.43 2.31 -1.63
C GLN A 56 11.14 1.01 -0.88
N GLN A 57 11.37 0.98 0.44
CA GLN A 57 11.08 -0.21 1.26
C GLN A 57 9.59 -0.61 1.19
N VAL A 58 8.68 0.36 1.17
CA VAL A 58 7.25 0.06 1.00
C VAL A 58 6.98 -0.59 -0.36
N ARG A 59 7.58 -0.09 -1.44
CA ARG A 59 7.40 -0.64 -2.80
C ARG A 59 7.98 -2.06 -2.95
N ASP A 60 9.17 -2.29 -2.41
CA ASP A 60 9.82 -3.60 -2.47
C ASP A 60 9.04 -4.65 -1.64
N ALA A 61 8.64 -4.27 -0.43
CA ALA A 61 7.84 -5.13 0.44
C ALA A 61 6.44 -5.40 -0.15
N PHE A 62 5.83 -4.41 -0.80
CA PHE A 62 4.57 -4.60 -1.51
C PHE A 62 4.70 -5.59 -2.67
N THR A 63 5.71 -5.42 -3.53
CA THR A 63 5.95 -6.27 -4.71
C THR A 63 6.28 -7.71 -4.32
N SER A 64 7.04 -7.91 -3.25
CA SER A 64 7.34 -9.25 -2.74
C SER A 64 6.14 -9.93 -2.09
N ALA A 65 5.25 -9.18 -1.44
CA ALA A 65 4.12 -9.75 -0.70
C ALA A 65 2.90 -10.07 -1.57
N ILE A 66 2.70 -9.38 -2.70
CA ILE A 66 1.51 -9.55 -3.55
C ILE A 66 1.42 -10.94 -4.24
N VAL A 67 2.49 -11.72 -4.22
CA VAL A 67 2.58 -13.02 -4.89
C VAL A 67 1.66 -14.10 -4.29
N SER A 68 1.16 -13.90 -3.06
CA SER A 68 0.28 -14.84 -2.37
C SER A 68 -0.59 -14.13 -1.35
N ASP A 69 -1.81 -14.60 -1.14
CA ASP A 69 -2.71 -14.02 -0.15
C ASP A 69 -2.13 -14.03 1.26
N HIS A 70 -1.50 -15.14 1.66
CA HIS A 70 -0.88 -15.25 2.98
C HIS A 70 0.26 -14.25 3.15
N ALA A 71 1.14 -14.11 2.14
CA ALA A 71 2.25 -13.17 2.18
C ALA A 71 1.73 -11.72 2.24
N ALA A 72 0.68 -11.44 1.48
CA ALA A 72 0.02 -10.15 1.46
C ALA A 72 -0.64 -9.81 2.80
N ALA A 73 -1.37 -10.75 3.42
CA ALA A 73 -1.97 -10.56 4.74
C ALA A 73 -0.89 -10.25 5.81
N LYS A 74 0.22 -10.99 5.79
CA LYS A 74 1.33 -10.78 6.72
C LYS A 74 1.96 -9.40 6.54
N GLN A 75 2.23 -9.00 5.30
CA GLN A 75 2.83 -7.70 5.02
C GLN A 75 1.86 -6.54 5.29
N ALA A 76 0.57 -6.73 5.00
CA ALA A 76 -0.48 -5.77 5.35
C ALA A 76 -0.51 -5.49 6.85
N LYS A 77 -0.36 -6.52 7.69
CA LYS A 77 -0.30 -6.36 9.14
C LYS A 77 0.90 -5.52 9.59
N LEU A 78 2.08 -5.70 8.97
CA LEU A 78 3.26 -4.90 9.27
C LEU A 78 3.07 -3.44 8.88
N PHE A 79 2.52 -3.18 7.70
CA PHE A 79 2.19 -1.82 7.27
C PHE A 79 1.15 -1.18 8.18
N ARG A 80 0.11 -1.92 8.58
CA ARG A 80 -0.89 -1.42 9.52
C ARG A 80 -0.26 -0.97 10.84
N GLN A 81 0.61 -1.79 11.44
CA GLN A 81 1.30 -1.43 12.67
C GLN A 81 2.16 -0.17 12.52
N ALA A 82 2.85 -0.05 11.39
CA ALA A 82 3.61 1.16 11.06
C ALA A 82 2.72 2.39 10.88
N ASN A 83 1.54 2.22 10.27
CA ASN A 83 0.55 3.28 10.08
C ASN A 83 -0.11 3.71 11.40
N GLU A 84 -0.36 2.77 12.33
CA GLU A 84 -0.96 3.04 13.64
C GLU A 84 0.01 3.76 14.60
N GLY A 85 1.33 3.59 14.40
CA GLY A 85 2.38 4.24 15.19
C GLY A 85 2.88 5.57 14.60
N HIS A 86 2.19 6.11 13.60
CA HIS A 86 2.56 7.29 12.83
C HIS A 86 1.63 8.47 13.09
#